data_AF-A0A3C2ANI7-F1
#
_entry.id   AF-A0A3C2ANI7-F1
#
_cell.length_a   1.000
_cell.length_b   1.000
_cell.length_c   1.000
_cell.angle_alpha   90.00
_cell.angle_beta   90.00
_cell.angle_gamma   90.00
#
_symmetry.space_group_name_H-M   'P 1'
#
loop_
_entity.id
_entity.type
_entity.pdbx_description
1 polymer ?
#
loop_
_entity_poly.entity_id
_entity_poly.type
_entity_poly.pdbx_seq_one_letter_code
_entity_poly.pdbx_strand_id
1 'polypeptide(L)'
;MTRSIHKIIPAQKVNMGGIILDQSLPVNGVEQIDPFLLIHHWASVLPGGQKEKEAGVGPHPHRGFSPVSLIFKGAVNHRDSLG
;
A
#
# COMPACT_ATOMS: atom_id res chain seq x y z
N MET A 1 0.89 32.21 3.39
CA MET A 1 -0.36 31.69 3.97
C MET A 1 -0.06 30.38 4.68
N THR A 2 -0.63 30.15 5.85
CA THR A 2 -0.45 28.89 6.59
C THR A 2 -1.56 27.92 6.21
N ARG A 3 -1.21 26.69 5.84
CA ARG A 3 -2.21 25.65 5.56
C ARG A 3 -2.85 25.18 6.86
N SER A 4 -4.14 24.89 6.84
CA SER A 4 -4.87 24.28 7.96
C SER A 4 -5.36 22.88 7.59
N ILE A 5 -5.65 22.06 8.59
CA ILE A 5 -6.26 20.75 8.40
C ILE A 5 -7.73 20.95 8.05
N HIS A 6 -8.15 20.50 6.86
CA HIS A 6 -9.55 20.57 6.44
C HIS A 6 -10.40 19.44 7.02
N LYS A 7 -9.86 18.21 7.04
CA LYS A 7 -10.56 17.02 7.53
C LYS A 7 -9.54 15.96 7.99
N ILE A 8 -9.89 15.21 9.03
CA ILE A 8 -9.14 14.03 9.49
C ILE A 8 -10.04 12.81 9.23
N ILE A 9 -9.53 11.83 8.49
CA ILE A 9 -10.24 10.58 8.21
C ILE A 9 -9.32 9.42 8.61
N PRO A 10 -9.77 8.51 9.50
CA PRO A 10 -8.96 7.34 9.85
C PRO A 10 -8.88 6.37 8.65
N ALA A 11 -7.75 5.69 8.52
CA ALA A 11 -7.59 4.62 7.55
C ALA A 11 -8.50 3.43 7.90
N GLN A 12 -8.93 2.69 6.88
CA GLN A 12 -9.72 1.47 7.03
C GLN A 12 -8.87 0.23 6.80
N LYS A 13 -9.20 -0.87 7.48
CA LYS A 13 -8.55 -2.15 7.24
C LYS A 13 -9.09 -2.78 5.95
N VAL A 14 -8.20 -3.20 5.06
CA VAL A 14 -8.53 -3.91 3.82
C VAL A 14 -7.75 -5.22 3.73
N ASN A 15 -8.34 -6.21 3.06
CA ASN A 15 -7.71 -7.50 2.80
C ASN A 15 -7.21 -7.55 1.35
N MET A 16 -5.89 -7.60 1.18
CA MET A 16 -5.21 -7.74 -0.11
C MET A 16 -4.65 -9.15 -0.25
N GLY A 17 -5.52 -10.12 -0.56
CA GLY A 17 -5.11 -11.50 -0.80
C GLY A 17 -4.53 -12.22 0.43
N GLY A 18 -5.07 -11.93 1.62
CA GLY A 18 -4.63 -12.46 2.91
C GLY A 18 -3.76 -11.49 3.72
N ILE A 19 -3.28 -10.41 3.10
CA ILE A 19 -2.52 -9.36 3.77
C ILE A 19 -3.48 -8.27 4.23
N ILE A 20 -3.59 -8.07 5.55
CA ILE A 20 -4.39 -7.00 6.13
C ILE A 20 -3.56 -5.71 6.19
N LEU A 21 -4.08 -4.64 5.57
CA LEU A 21 -3.42 -3.35 5.42
C LEU A 21 -4.31 -2.22 5.94
N ASP A 22 -3.70 -1.11 6.35
CA ASP A 22 -4.42 0.16 6.54
C ASP A 22 -4.48 0.92 5.21
N GLN A 23 -5.66 1.26 4.74
CA GLN A 23 -5.89 2.04 3.52
C GLN A 23 -6.45 3.42 3.88
N SER A 24 -5.68 4.47 3.62
CA SER A 24 -6.13 5.86 3.83
C SER A 24 -6.74 6.50 2.59
N LEU A 25 -6.54 5.89 1.42
CA LEU A 25 -7.15 6.28 0.15
C LEU A 25 -7.29 5.04 -0.76
N PRO A 26 -8.45 4.80 -1.41
CA PRO A 26 -9.74 5.45 -1.18
C PRO A 26 -10.31 5.14 0.21
N VAL A 27 -11.08 6.07 0.75
CA VAL A 27 -11.75 5.97 2.05
C VAL A 27 -13.12 6.64 1.99
N ASN A 28 -14.01 6.34 2.94
CA ASN A 28 -15.38 6.86 2.95
C ASN A 28 -15.45 8.39 2.70
N GLY A 29 -16.02 8.76 1.55
CA GLY A 29 -16.21 10.14 1.12
C GLY A 29 -15.00 10.81 0.47
N VAL A 30 -13.91 10.08 0.21
CA VAL A 30 -12.75 10.52 -0.56
C VAL A 30 -12.25 9.37 -1.43
N GLU A 31 -12.64 9.38 -2.70
CA GLU A 31 -12.20 8.38 -3.68
C GLU A 31 -10.75 8.61 -4.13
N GLN A 32 -10.36 9.87 -4.32
CA GLN A 32 -9.07 10.27 -4.85
C GLN A 32 -8.67 11.64 -4.31
N ILE A 33 -7.37 11.88 -4.18
CA ILE A 33 -6.80 13.23 -4.00
C ILE A 33 -5.74 13.41 -5.08
N ASP A 34 -6.10 14.03 -6.20
CA ASP A 34 -5.18 14.25 -7.32
C ASP A 34 -3.83 14.83 -6.85
N PRO A 35 -2.67 14.22 -7.19
CA PRO A 35 -2.44 13.09 -8.13
C PRO A 35 -2.40 11.68 -7.51
N PHE A 36 -2.79 11.52 -6.25
CA PHE A 36 -2.72 10.26 -5.51
C PHE A 36 -4.01 9.44 -5.66
N LEU A 37 -3.85 8.16 -6.03
CA LEU A 37 -4.95 7.22 -6.26
C LEU A 37 -5.19 6.24 -5.09
N LEU A 38 -4.11 5.79 -4.45
CA LEU A 38 -4.15 4.72 -3.47
C LEU A 38 -3.03 4.93 -2.44
N ILE A 39 -3.33 4.72 -1.17
CA ILE A 39 -2.32 4.69 -0.11
C ILE A 39 -2.60 3.49 0.80
N HIS A 40 -1.64 2.59 0.87
CA HIS A 40 -1.59 1.49 1.82
C HIS A 40 -0.45 1.69 2.81
N HIS A 41 -0.71 1.36 4.08
CA HIS A 41 0.28 1.23 5.11
C HIS A 41 0.29 -0.23 5.61
N TRP A 42 1.43 -0.89 5.45
CA TRP A 42 1.65 -2.24 5.95
C TRP A 42 2.51 -2.21 7.21
N ALA A 43 1.91 -2.51 8.36
CA ALA A 43 2.61 -2.51 9.66
C ALA A 43 2.84 -3.92 10.25
N SER A 44 2.35 -4.98 9.59
CA SER A 44 2.43 -6.33 10.13
C SER A 44 3.87 -6.85 10.06
N VAL A 45 4.32 -7.47 11.16
CA VAL A 45 5.63 -8.12 11.22
C VAL A 45 5.51 -9.54 10.69
N LEU A 46 6.37 -9.89 9.74
CA LEU A 46 6.51 -11.27 9.28
C LEU A 46 7.44 -12.03 10.24
N PRO A 47 7.05 -13.22 10.75
CA PRO A 47 7.88 -14.00 11.69
C PRO A 47 9.21 -14.51 11.13
N GLY A 48 9.41 -14.49 9.81
CA GLY A 48 10.58 -15.07 9.16
C GLY A 48 10.42 -16.58 8.89
N GLY A 49 11.21 -17.11 7.96
CA GLY A 49 11.18 -18.53 7.58
C GLY A 49 10.05 -18.93 6.61
N GLN A 50 9.20 -17.99 6.20
CA GLN A 50 8.20 -18.23 5.16
C GLN A 50 8.83 -18.33 3.77
N LYS A 51 8.19 -19.08 2.86
CA LYS A 51 8.53 -19.06 1.43
C LYS A 51 8.11 -17.71 0.83
N GLU A 52 8.74 -17.29 -0.25
CA GLU A 52 8.38 -16.02 -0.93
C GLU A 52 6.89 -15.94 -1.28
N LYS A 53 6.31 -17.05 -1.74
CA LYS A 53 4.87 -17.17 -2.04
C LYS A 53 3.94 -17.03 -0.83
N GLU A 54 4.47 -17.15 0.38
CA GLU A 54 3.75 -17.05 1.66
C GLU A 54 3.92 -15.66 2.30
N ALA A 55 4.80 -14.82 1.76
CA ALA A 55 5.25 -13.57 2.39
C ALA A 55 5.23 -12.35 1.44
N GLY A 56 4.48 -12.42 0.34
CA GLY A 56 4.47 -11.36 -0.66
C GLY A 56 3.27 -11.37 -1.58
N VAL A 57 3.35 -10.56 -2.62
CA VAL A 57 2.32 -10.44 -3.66
C VAL A 57 2.86 -11.09 -4.93
N GLY A 58 2.08 -12.01 -5.51
CA GLY A 58 2.43 -12.66 -6.77
C GLY A 58 2.43 -11.69 -7.96
N PRO A 59 2.78 -12.17 -9.16
CA PRO A 59 2.74 -11.36 -10.38
C PRO A 59 1.37 -10.71 -10.61
N HIS A 60 1.35 -9.40 -10.84
CA HIS A 60 0.13 -8.63 -11.11
C HIS A 60 0.44 -7.41 -12.01
N PRO A 61 -0.47 -7.04 -12.93
CA PRO A 61 -0.25 -5.91 -13.84
C PRO A 61 -0.62 -4.57 -13.22
N HIS A 62 0.02 -3.50 -13.71
CA HIS A 62 -0.39 -2.11 -13.50
C HIS A 62 -0.40 -1.36 -14.85
N ARG A 63 -1.24 -0.33 -14.98
CA ARG A 63 -1.31 0.52 -16.19
C ARG A 63 -1.83 1.91 -15.82
N GLY A 64 -1.18 2.95 -16.36
CA GLY A 64 -1.69 4.33 -16.28
C GLY A 64 -1.38 5.07 -14.98
N PHE A 65 -0.62 4.47 -14.06
CA PHE A 65 -0.13 5.11 -12.83
C PHE A 65 1.21 4.50 -12.41
N SER A 66 1.87 5.11 -11.43
CA SER A 66 3.14 4.63 -10.87
C SER A 66 2.97 4.22 -9.41
N PRO A 67 3.21 2.95 -9.04
CA PRO A 67 3.30 2.58 -7.63
C PRO A 67 4.61 3.10 -7.02
N VAL A 68 4.54 3.59 -5.78
CA VAL A 68 5.72 4.00 -5.00
C VAL A 68 5.69 3.27 -3.66
N SER A 69 6.73 2.50 -3.38
CA SER A 69 6.89 1.77 -2.12
C SER A 69 7.92 2.45 -1.23
N LEU A 70 7.53 2.81 -0.01
CA LEU A 70 8.39 3.43 1.00
C LEU A 70 8.63 2.43 2.13
N ILE A 71 9.87 1.94 2.26
CA ILE A 71 10.22 0.93 3.26
C ILE A 71 10.76 1.61 4.52
N PHE A 72 9.98 1.58 5.60
CA PHE A 72 10.39 2.11 6.90
C PHE A 72 11.29 1.13 7.68
N LYS A 73 11.03 -0.18 7.56
CA LYS A 73 11.79 -1.25 8.23
C LYS A 73 11.71 -2.54 7.43
N GLY A 74 12.82 -3.30 7.40
CA GLY A 74 12.92 -4.54 6.64
C GLY A 74 13.39 -4.30 5.20
N ALA A 75 13.03 -5.21 4.30
CA ALA A 75 13.37 -5.13 2.88
C ALA A 75 12.24 -5.76 2.05
N VAL A 76 12.17 -5.35 0.78
CA VAL A 76 11.27 -5.94 -0.23
C VAL A 76 12.09 -6.33 -1.44
N ASN A 77 11.91 -7.56 -1.90
CA ASN A 77 12.42 -7.99 -3.21
C ASN A 77 11.32 -7.70 -4.25
N HIS A 78 11.69 -6.97 -5.30
CA HIS A 78 10.81 -6.64 -6.42
C HIS A 78 11.45 -7.15 -7.71
N ARG A 79 10.65 -7.79 -8.55
CA ARG A 79 11.00 -8.24 -9.89
C ARG A 79 9.83 -7.99 -10.82
N ASP A 80 10.09 -7.43 -11.99
CA ASP A 80 9.07 -7.19 -13.01
C ASP A 80 9.20 -8.15 -14.19
N SER A 81 8.39 -7.94 -15.24
CA SER A 81 8.38 -8.81 -16.42
C SER A 81 9.65 -8.70 -17.30
N LEU A 82 10.45 -7.66 -17.12
CA LEU A 82 11.66 -7.38 -17.90
C LEU A 82 12.95 -7.85 -17.20
N GLY A 83 12.88 -8.20 -15.91
CA GLY A 83 14.02 -8.66 -15.13
C GLY A 83 14.01 -8.11 -13.72
#